data_AF-A0A285Z286-F1
#
_entry.id   AF-A0A285Z286-F1
#
_cell.length_a   1.000
_cell.length_b   1.000
_cell.length_c   1.000
_cell.angle_alpha   90.00
_cell.angle_beta   90.00
_cell.angle_gamma   90.00
#
_symmetry.space_group_name_H-M   'P 1'
#
loop_
_entity.id
_entity.type
_entity.pdbx_description
1 polymer ?
#
loop_
_entity_poly.entity_id
_entity_poly.type
_entity_poly.pdbx_seq_one_letter_code
_entity_poly.pdbx_strand_id
1 'polypeptide(L)'
;MIPRIVRLRIAAFAAALALPLAMGACSGSPSGPELGDVQALVQARADWTRHGASSYTFVARPMCFCGDARQIRTTVVNRAVTQRVYVDDGSPVPANFFTGIATVASMLDTVEDALNKGAAAVDVTYDSRGIPTKAAIDYQSNMADEEFGWVVTSYTPTP
;
A
#
# COMPACT_ATOMS: atom_id res chain seq x y z
N MET A 1 -78.02 40.09 -25.64
CA MET A 1 -78.98 39.02 -25.29
C MET A 1 -78.19 37.73 -25.02
N ILE A 2 -78.18 37.31 -23.75
CA ILE A 2 -78.07 35.96 -23.14
C ILE A 2 -76.85 35.06 -23.50
N PRO A 3 -76.24 34.39 -22.48
CA PRO A 3 -74.81 34.16 -22.31
C PRO A 3 -74.40 32.73 -22.68
N ARG A 4 -73.14 32.32 -22.41
CA ARG A 4 -72.81 31.00 -21.83
C ARG A 4 -71.30 30.81 -21.61
N ILE A 5 -70.88 30.75 -20.34
CA ILE A 5 -70.50 29.54 -19.58
C ILE A 5 -69.01 29.18 -19.72
N VAL A 6 -68.31 29.41 -18.60
CA VAL A 6 -67.06 28.77 -18.18
C VAL A 6 -67.23 27.25 -18.16
N ARG A 7 -66.31 26.51 -18.79
CA ARG A 7 -66.03 25.11 -18.44
C ARG A 7 -64.53 24.86 -18.44
N LEU A 8 -63.95 25.01 -17.26
CA LEU A 8 -62.63 24.51 -16.90
C LEU A 8 -62.62 22.99 -17.11
N ARG A 9 -61.86 22.50 -18.11
CA ARG A 9 -61.66 21.06 -18.29
C ARG A 9 -60.46 20.62 -17.46
N ILE A 10 -60.75 20.20 -16.23
CA ILE A 10 -59.89 19.29 -15.49
C ILE A 10 -60.09 17.92 -16.13
N ALA A 11 -59.04 17.37 -16.76
CA ALA A 11 -58.96 15.97 -17.10
C ALA A 11 -57.75 15.39 -16.35
N ALA A 12 -58.04 14.63 -15.31
CA ALA A 12 -57.10 13.76 -14.61
C ALA A 12 -57.09 12.36 -15.27
N PHE A 13 -56.07 11.56 -14.92
CA PHE A 13 -55.81 10.14 -15.27
C PHE A 13 -55.11 9.95 -16.63
N ALA A 14 -54.06 9.14 -16.80
CA ALA A 14 -53.50 8.02 -16.04
C ALA A 14 -51.97 7.88 -16.38
N ALA A 15 -51.09 7.68 -15.41
CA ALA A 15 -50.44 6.41 -15.02
C ALA A 15 -49.36 5.85 -16.00
N ALA A 16 -48.19 5.54 -15.41
CA ALA A 16 -47.07 4.70 -15.88
C ALA A 16 -46.24 5.28 -17.04
N LEU A 17 -44.92 5.47 -16.93
CA LEU A 17 -43.92 4.44 -16.63
C LEU A 17 -42.67 5.10 -16.00
N ALA A 18 -42.43 4.85 -14.71
CA ALA A 18 -41.15 5.14 -14.10
C ALA A 18 -40.18 4.01 -14.48
N LEU A 19 -39.19 4.31 -15.32
CA LEU A 19 -38.07 3.41 -15.58
C LEU A 19 -36.80 4.01 -14.99
N PRO A 20 -36.48 3.74 -13.71
CA PRO A 20 -35.16 4.05 -13.20
C PRO A 20 -34.19 3.09 -13.91
N LEU A 21 -33.37 3.61 -14.83
CA LEU A 21 -32.16 2.90 -15.23
C LEU A 21 -31.24 2.88 -14.01
N ALA A 22 -31.42 1.86 -13.16
CA ALA A 22 -30.40 1.43 -12.23
C ALA A 22 -29.27 0.85 -13.09
N MET A 23 -28.35 1.70 -13.54
CA MET A 23 -27.03 1.25 -13.92
C MET A 23 -26.37 0.75 -12.64
N GLY A 24 -26.57 -0.54 -12.37
CA GLY A 24 -25.72 -1.29 -11.46
C GLY A 24 -24.32 -1.24 -12.04
N ALA A 25 -23.54 -0.26 -11.58
CA ALA A 25 -22.10 -0.36 -11.65
C ALA A 25 -21.74 -1.57 -10.78
N CYS A 26 -21.49 -2.71 -11.41
CA CYS A 26 -20.72 -3.76 -10.79
C CYS A 26 -19.33 -3.17 -10.54
N SER A 27 -19.12 -2.57 -9.36
CA SER A 27 -17.81 -2.17 -8.85
C SER A 27 -17.02 -3.41 -8.46
N GLY A 28 -16.92 -4.39 -9.36
CA GLY A 28 -15.92 -5.43 -9.29
C GLY A 28 -14.64 -4.85 -9.88
N SER A 29 -13.97 -3.99 -9.11
CA SER A 29 -12.63 -3.53 -9.47
C SER A 29 -11.77 -4.78 -9.63
N PRO A 30 -11.04 -4.93 -10.75
CA PRO A 30 -9.99 -5.93 -10.80
C PRO A 30 -9.02 -5.61 -9.66
N SER A 31 -8.78 -6.58 -8.78
CA SER A 31 -7.77 -6.52 -7.72
C SER A 31 -6.39 -6.49 -8.36
N GLY A 32 -5.98 -5.32 -8.80
CA GLY A 32 -4.63 -4.99 -9.22
C GLY A 32 -4.22 -3.69 -8.54
N PRO A 33 -2.93 -3.34 -8.58
CA PRO A 33 -2.42 -2.16 -7.92
C PRO A 33 -3.16 -0.90 -8.39
N GLU A 34 -3.68 -0.12 -7.45
CA GLU A 34 -4.43 1.09 -7.78
C GLU A 34 -3.47 2.19 -8.24
N LEU A 35 -3.91 3.10 -9.13
CA LEU A 35 -3.10 4.26 -9.54
C LEU A 35 -2.60 5.09 -8.35
N GLY A 36 -3.32 5.05 -7.23
CA GLY A 36 -2.93 5.66 -5.96
C GLY A 36 -1.63 5.09 -5.39
N ASP A 37 -1.42 3.77 -5.47
CA ASP A 37 -0.25 3.09 -4.90
C ASP A 37 1.03 3.48 -5.63
N VAL A 38 0.96 3.53 -6.96
CA VAL A 38 2.08 3.98 -7.80
C VAL A 38 2.45 5.43 -7.47
N GLN A 39 1.46 6.31 -7.33
CA GLN A 39 1.70 7.72 -7.00
C GLN A 39 2.30 7.86 -5.59
N ALA A 40 1.81 7.08 -4.61
CA ALA A 40 2.34 7.07 -3.25
C ALA A 40 3.81 6.63 -3.22
N LEU A 41 4.17 5.57 -3.96
CA LEU A 41 5.56 5.12 -4.09
C LEU A 41 6.46 6.21 -4.72
N VAL A 42 6.00 6.88 -5.78
CA VAL A 42 6.75 7.97 -6.42
C VAL A 42 7.04 9.10 -5.44
N GLN A 43 6.03 9.50 -4.65
CA GLN A 43 6.22 10.52 -3.61
C GLN A 43 7.19 10.04 -2.53
N ALA A 44 7.05 8.81 -2.04
CA ALA A 44 7.95 8.24 -1.04
C ALA A 44 9.42 8.21 -1.53
N ARG A 45 9.68 7.84 -2.79
CA ARG A 45 11.03 7.90 -3.37
C ARG A 45 11.58 9.32 -3.40
N ALA A 46 10.75 10.30 -3.76
CA ALA A 46 11.14 11.70 -3.77
C ALA A 46 11.43 12.21 -2.35
N ASP A 47 10.62 11.84 -1.36
CA ASP A 47 10.78 12.21 0.04
C ASP A 47 12.07 11.60 0.62
N TRP A 48 12.33 10.33 0.31
CA TRP A 48 13.55 9.64 0.75
C TRP A 48 14.81 10.25 0.13
N THR A 49 14.74 10.61 -1.16
CA THR A 49 15.85 11.28 -1.85
C THR A 49 16.12 12.66 -1.24
N ARG A 50 15.06 13.42 -0.89
CA ARG A 50 15.21 14.71 -0.18
C ARG A 50 15.72 14.54 1.24
N HIS A 51 15.35 13.45 1.93
CA HIS A 51 15.88 13.14 3.26
C HIS A 51 17.40 12.93 3.24
N GLY A 52 17.92 12.34 2.17
CA GLY A 52 19.36 12.35 1.86
C GLY A 52 20.25 11.49 2.76
N ALA A 53 19.68 10.70 3.68
CA ALA A 53 20.44 9.86 4.59
C ALA A 53 21.23 8.77 3.85
N SER A 54 22.55 8.76 4.01
CA SER A 54 23.44 7.70 3.51
C SER A 54 23.82 6.69 4.60
N SER A 55 23.70 7.07 5.87
CA SER A 55 24.02 6.23 7.02
C SER A 55 22.89 6.28 8.04
N TYR A 56 22.45 5.13 8.54
CA TYR A 56 21.33 5.03 9.47
C TYR A 56 21.26 3.64 10.11
N THR A 57 20.55 3.54 11.21
CA THR A 57 20.13 2.27 11.81
C THR A 57 18.62 2.21 11.85
N PHE A 58 18.04 1.06 11.52
CA PHE A 58 16.60 0.83 11.71
C PHE A 58 16.34 -0.55 12.31
N VAL A 59 15.19 -0.69 12.97
CA VAL A 59 14.69 -1.98 13.45
C VAL A 59 13.40 -2.30 12.74
N ALA A 60 13.36 -3.43 12.04
CA ALA A 60 12.18 -3.93 11.35
C ALA A 60 11.83 -5.35 11.81
N ARG A 61 10.54 -5.66 11.79
CA ARG A 61 10.01 -7.01 12.04
C ARG A 61 9.39 -7.54 10.74
N PRO A 62 9.85 -8.68 10.21
CA PRO A 62 9.15 -9.38 9.15
C PRO A 62 7.72 -9.72 9.56
N MET A 63 6.77 -9.54 8.64
CA MET A 63 5.41 -10.05 8.72
C MET A 63 5.24 -11.03 7.57
N CYS A 64 5.49 -12.31 7.84
CA CYS A 64 5.39 -13.40 6.87
C CYS A 64 5.18 -14.71 7.62
N PHE A 65 4.72 -15.75 6.93
CA PHE A 65 4.78 -17.14 7.42
C PHE A 65 6.14 -17.82 7.18
N CYS A 66 7.17 -17.04 6.82
CA CYS A 66 8.48 -17.50 6.38
C CYS A 66 9.46 -17.90 7.50
N GLY A 67 8.95 -18.11 8.73
CA GLY A 67 9.71 -18.59 9.88
C GLY A 67 9.76 -17.61 11.04
N ASP A 68 10.93 -17.50 11.68
CA ASP A 68 11.12 -16.78 12.94
C ASP A 68 11.04 -15.26 12.70
N ALA A 69 9.84 -14.67 12.89
CA ALA A 69 9.52 -13.25 12.69
C ALA A 69 10.14 -12.33 13.75
N ARG A 70 11.45 -12.52 13.99
CA ARG A 70 12.27 -11.79 14.96
C ARG A 70 12.58 -10.39 14.46
N GLN A 71 12.74 -9.45 15.38
CA GLN A 71 13.14 -8.09 15.03
C GLN A 71 14.60 -8.08 14.57
N ILE A 72 14.84 -7.42 13.43
CA ILE A 72 16.14 -7.26 12.81
C ILE A 72 16.57 -5.81 12.98
N ARG A 73 17.73 -5.60 13.60
CA ARG A 73 18.43 -4.31 13.55
C ARG A 73 19.40 -4.32 12.37
N THR A 74 19.23 -3.36 11.48
CA THR A 74 20.12 -3.18 10.34
C THR A 74 20.86 -1.85 10.46
N THR A 75 22.18 -1.90 10.31
CA THR A 75 23.05 -0.74 10.22
C THR A 75 23.49 -0.56 8.78
N VAL A 76 23.28 0.65 8.26
CA VAL A 76 23.66 1.08 6.91
C VAL A 76 24.68 2.20 7.06
N VAL A 77 25.80 2.10 6.34
CA VAL A 77 26.86 3.12 6.29
C VAL A 77 27.20 3.36 4.83
N ASN A 78 27.19 4.63 4.40
CA ASN A 78 27.48 5.00 3.02
C ASN A 78 26.63 4.21 1.99
N ARG A 79 25.35 4.03 2.30
CA ARG A 79 24.35 3.26 1.52
C ARG A 79 24.59 1.76 1.44
N ALA A 80 25.61 1.23 2.12
CA ALA A 80 25.89 -0.19 2.20
C ALA A 80 25.47 -0.76 3.56
N VAL A 81 24.87 -1.95 3.56
CA VAL A 81 24.59 -2.69 4.79
C VAL A 81 25.90 -3.14 5.41
N THR A 82 26.19 -2.71 6.63
CA THR A 82 27.39 -3.14 7.37
C THR A 82 27.08 -4.17 8.44
N GLN A 83 25.83 -4.21 8.94
CA GLN A 83 25.43 -5.17 9.96
C GLN A 83 23.93 -5.46 9.89
N ARG A 84 23.57 -6.74 10.06
CA ARG A 84 22.20 -7.19 10.33
C ARG A 84 22.22 -8.22 11.45
N VAL A 85 21.56 -7.91 12.55
CA VAL A 85 21.51 -8.79 13.74
C VAL A 85 20.09 -8.87 14.26
N TYR A 86 19.74 -10.01 14.88
CA TYR A 86 18.50 -10.11 15.63
C TYR A 86 18.60 -9.30 16.93
N VAL A 87 17.52 -8.61 17.28
CA VAL A 87 17.50 -7.66 18.41
C VAL A 87 17.55 -8.35 19.77
N ASP A 88 16.98 -9.54 19.88
CA ASP A 88 16.81 -10.33 21.10
C ASP A 88 18.11 -10.98 21.60
N ASP A 89 18.96 -11.50 20.71
CA ASP A 89 20.21 -12.19 21.10
C ASP A 89 21.49 -11.64 20.42
N GLY A 90 21.36 -10.71 19.47
CA GLY A 90 22.49 -10.13 18.75
C GLY A 90 23.15 -11.05 17.71
N SER A 91 22.60 -12.24 17.48
CA SER A 91 23.11 -13.18 16.47
C SER A 91 22.94 -12.63 15.05
N PRO A 92 23.84 -12.98 14.11
CA PRO A 92 23.77 -12.48 12.75
C PRO A 92 22.53 -13.03 12.01
N VAL A 93 21.89 -12.16 11.23
CA VAL A 93 20.83 -12.58 10.31
C VAL A 93 21.45 -13.28 9.10
N PRO A 94 20.96 -14.44 8.65
CA PRO A 94 21.44 -15.09 7.44
C PRO A 94 21.40 -14.14 6.23
N ALA A 95 22.44 -14.17 5.40
CA ALA A 95 22.63 -13.18 4.33
C ALA A 95 21.48 -13.15 3.30
N ASN A 96 20.83 -14.29 3.07
CA ASN A 96 19.70 -14.44 2.15
C ASN A 96 18.33 -14.22 2.81
N PHE A 97 18.27 -13.99 4.12
CA PHE A 97 17.00 -13.82 4.83
C PHE A 97 16.47 -12.40 4.66
N PHE A 98 15.26 -12.30 4.09
CA PHE A 98 14.46 -11.08 4.06
C PHE A 98 15.23 -9.86 3.50
N THR A 99 15.92 -10.05 2.38
CA THR A 99 16.81 -9.03 1.75
C THR A 99 16.05 -7.85 1.14
N GLY A 100 14.78 -8.03 0.78
CA GLY A 100 13.90 -6.96 0.32
C GLY A 100 13.78 -5.80 1.32
N ILE A 101 14.03 -6.04 2.61
CA ILE A 101 14.00 -4.99 3.64
C ILE A 101 15.39 -4.65 4.19
N ALA A 102 16.47 -4.98 3.49
CA ALA A 102 17.84 -4.74 3.98
C ALA A 102 18.20 -3.25 4.07
N THR A 103 17.56 -2.39 3.29
CA THR A 103 17.70 -0.92 3.33
C THR A 103 16.35 -0.26 3.03
N VAL A 104 16.21 1.05 3.29
CA VAL A 104 15.01 1.78 2.84
C VAL A 104 14.87 1.75 1.31
N ALA A 105 16.00 1.82 0.59
CA ALA A 105 15.99 1.70 -0.87
C ALA A 105 15.46 0.34 -1.33
N SER A 106 15.94 -0.76 -0.74
CA SER A 106 15.43 -2.09 -1.07
C SER A 106 13.95 -2.26 -0.72
N MET A 107 13.47 -1.63 0.36
CA MET A 107 12.04 -1.65 0.70
C MET A 107 11.21 -0.97 -0.40
N LEU A 108 11.63 0.20 -0.87
CA LEU A 108 10.99 0.91 -1.98
C LEU A 108 11.03 0.09 -3.27
N ASP A 109 12.16 -0.55 -3.56
CA ASP A 109 12.32 -1.43 -4.73
C ASP A 109 11.45 -2.68 -4.63
N THR A 110 11.25 -3.22 -3.42
CA THR A 110 10.35 -4.35 -3.17
C THR A 110 8.89 -3.97 -3.43
N VAL A 111 8.47 -2.78 -3.00
CA VAL A 111 7.13 -2.26 -3.31
C VAL A 111 6.97 -2.05 -4.81
N GLU A 112 7.96 -1.45 -5.48
CA GLU A 112 7.92 -1.24 -6.93
C GLU A 112 7.81 -2.56 -7.70
N ASP A 113 8.60 -3.56 -7.33
CA ASP A 113 8.56 -4.89 -7.95
C ASP A 113 7.19 -5.56 -7.79
N ALA A 114 6.57 -5.44 -6.61
CA ALA A 114 5.22 -5.97 -6.38
C ALA A 114 4.16 -5.28 -7.26
N LEU A 115 4.20 -3.94 -7.35
CA LEU A 115 3.30 -3.18 -8.22
C LEU A 115 3.52 -3.57 -9.70
N ASN A 116 4.77 -3.67 -10.14
CA ASN A 116 5.12 -4.03 -11.52
C ASN A 116 4.72 -5.46 -11.89
N LYS A 117 4.75 -6.39 -10.93
CA LYS A 117 4.30 -7.77 -11.12
C LYS A 117 2.78 -7.92 -11.07
N GLY A 118 2.04 -6.85 -10.76
CA GLY A 118 0.59 -6.89 -10.64
C GLY A 118 0.13 -7.70 -9.44
N ALA A 119 0.81 -7.57 -8.31
CA ALA A 119 0.37 -8.15 -7.04
C ALA A 119 -1.10 -7.81 -6.77
N ALA A 120 -1.86 -8.79 -6.26
CA ALA A 120 -3.29 -8.65 -6.00
C ALA A 120 -3.62 -7.54 -4.99
N ALA A 121 -2.75 -7.32 -4.00
CA ALA A 121 -2.83 -6.19 -3.09
C ALA A 121 -1.44 -5.72 -2.63
N VAL A 122 -1.27 -4.40 -2.51
CA VAL A 122 -0.06 -3.75 -1.98
C VAL A 122 -0.47 -2.63 -1.03
N ASP A 123 -0.48 -2.90 0.27
CA ASP A 123 -0.78 -1.90 1.32
C ASP A 123 0.53 -1.44 1.97
N VAL A 124 0.86 -0.15 1.79
CA VAL A 124 2.11 0.43 2.31
C VAL A 124 1.83 1.75 3.02
N THR A 125 2.32 1.87 4.25
CA THR A 125 2.32 3.11 5.02
C THR A 125 3.71 3.74 5.00
N TYR A 126 3.80 4.97 4.47
CA TYR A 126 5.04 5.74 4.45
C TYR A 126 5.05 6.80 5.56
N ASP A 127 6.24 7.14 6.07
CA ASP A 127 6.41 8.34 6.90
C ASP A 127 6.74 9.58 6.06
N SER A 128 6.90 10.74 6.72
CA SER A 128 7.21 12.01 6.06
C SER A 128 8.60 12.07 5.40
N ARG A 129 9.43 11.04 5.60
CA ARG A 129 10.75 10.88 4.98
C ARG A 129 10.70 9.91 3.81
N GLY A 130 9.54 9.33 3.49
CA GLY A 130 9.38 8.32 2.45
C GLY A 130 9.80 6.92 2.88
N ILE A 131 9.97 6.65 4.18
CA ILE A 131 10.31 5.31 4.67
C ILE A 131 9.05 4.44 4.66
N PRO A 132 9.06 3.24 4.06
CA PRO A 132 7.96 2.27 4.15
C PRO A 132 7.87 1.67 5.56
N THR A 133 7.17 2.35 6.47
CA THR A 133 7.07 1.97 7.88
C THR A 133 6.24 0.72 8.14
N LYS A 134 5.31 0.40 7.24
CA LYS A 134 4.58 -0.85 7.22
C LYS A 134 4.31 -1.23 5.77
N ALA A 135 4.44 -2.50 5.44
CA ALA A 135 3.98 -3.03 4.16
C ALA A 135 3.34 -4.40 4.34
N ALA A 136 2.30 -4.67 3.56
CA ALA A 136 1.72 -5.98 3.34
C ALA A 136 1.50 -6.15 1.83
N ILE A 137 2.17 -7.15 1.25
CA ILE A 137 2.12 -7.44 -0.18
C ILE A 137 1.53 -8.84 -0.34
N ASP A 138 0.45 -8.93 -1.10
CA ASP A 138 -0.21 -10.16 -1.50
C ASP A 138 -0.11 -10.29 -3.02
N TYR A 139 0.63 -11.30 -3.49
CA TYR A 139 0.81 -11.54 -4.92
C TYR A 139 -0.40 -12.25 -5.57
N GLN A 140 -1.17 -13.02 -4.81
CA GLN A 140 -2.25 -13.88 -5.32
C GLN A 140 -3.46 -13.90 -4.38
N SER A 141 -4.59 -13.37 -4.85
CA SER A 141 -5.83 -13.20 -4.07
C SER A 141 -6.49 -14.49 -3.55
N ASN A 142 -5.95 -15.67 -3.88
CA ASN A 142 -6.49 -16.98 -3.51
C ASN A 142 -5.49 -17.89 -2.75
N MET A 143 -4.32 -17.38 -2.37
CA MET A 143 -3.32 -18.11 -1.57
C MET A 143 -3.03 -17.35 -0.27
N ALA A 144 -3.64 -17.80 0.83
CA ALA A 144 -3.63 -17.11 2.12
C ALA A 144 -2.26 -17.08 2.85
N ASP A 145 -1.21 -17.68 2.28
CA ASP A 145 0.10 -17.86 2.91
C ASP A 145 1.26 -17.15 2.18
N GLU A 146 1.00 -16.47 1.05
CA GLU A 146 1.98 -15.72 0.26
C GLU A 146 2.07 -14.22 0.65
N GLU A 147 2.03 -13.92 1.95
CA GLU A 147 2.16 -12.54 2.45
C GLU A 147 3.64 -12.19 2.72
N PHE A 148 4.18 -11.25 1.93
CA PHE A 148 5.45 -10.58 2.23
C PHE A 148 5.18 -9.22 2.85
N GLY A 149 5.53 -9.05 4.12
CA GLY A 149 5.32 -7.78 4.81
C GLY A 149 6.38 -7.46 5.85
N TRP A 150 6.33 -6.24 6.37
CA TRP A 150 7.19 -5.80 7.46
C TRP A 150 6.59 -4.63 8.23
N VAL A 151 7.11 -4.41 9.44
CA VAL A 151 6.91 -3.19 10.23
C VAL A 151 8.25 -2.65 10.69
N VAL A 152 8.52 -1.37 10.40
CA VAL A 152 9.63 -0.61 10.94
C VAL A 152 9.21 -0.02 12.27
N THR A 153 9.93 -0.40 13.33
CA THR A 153 9.65 0.01 14.72
C THR A 153 10.54 1.15 15.20
N SER A 154 11.70 1.34 14.58
CA SER A 154 12.56 2.49 14.85
C SER A 154 13.45 2.81 13.65
N TYR A 155 13.81 4.08 13.51
CA TYR A 155 14.75 4.58 12.52
C TYR A 155 15.54 5.74 13.13
N THR A 156 16.87 5.65 13.06
CA THR A 156 17.78 6.66 13.56
C THR A 156 18.82 6.95 12.47
N PRO A 157 18.82 8.15 11.86
CA PRO A 157 19.88 8.54 10.94
C PRO A 157 21.20 8.71 11.72
N THR A 158 22.30 8.33 11.08
CA THR A 158 23.65 8.52 11.62
C THR A 158 24.33 9.63 10.80
N PRO A 159 24.99 10.61 11.44
CA PRO A 159 25.76 11.65 10.75
C PRO A 159 26.80 11.10 9.76
#